data_AF-A0A6C0IQB2-F1
#
_entry.id   AF-A0A6C0IQB2-F1
#
_cell.length_a   1.000
_cell.length_b   1.000
_cell.length_c   1.000
_cell.angle_alpha   90.00
_cell.angle_beta   90.00
_cell.angle_gamma   90.00
#
_symmetry.space_group_name_H-M   'P 1'
#
loop_
_entity.id
_entity.type
_entity.pdbx_description
1 polymer ?
#
loop_
_entity_poly.entity_id
_entity_poly.type
_entity_poly.pdbx_seq_one_letter_code
_entity_poly.pdbx_strand_id
1 'polypeptide(L)'
;MYNYLVEFIATTFFIYVILSTGNPLAIGAALALAILITSDISGGHLNPAVSVVMAAAGKLPISELLPYSIAQVLGGLVALEIYKRN
;
A
#
# COMPACT_ATOMS: atom_id res chain seq x y z
N MET A 1 -11.98 9.62 2.85
CA MET A 1 -11.36 10.09 1.58
C MET A 1 -9.83 10.06 1.63
N TYR A 2 -9.20 10.61 2.68
CA TYR A 2 -7.73 10.55 2.82
C TYR A 2 -7.16 9.13 2.84
N ASN A 3 -7.90 8.16 3.39
CA ASN A 3 -7.45 6.77 3.51
C ASN A 3 -7.05 6.14 2.17
N TYR A 4 -7.89 6.27 1.14
CA TYR A 4 -7.60 5.68 -0.18
C TYR A 4 -6.41 6.36 -0.86
N LEU A 5 -6.30 7.68 -0.72
CA LEU A 5 -5.17 8.42 -1.25
C LEU A 5 -3.86 7.98 -0.57
N VAL A 6 -3.90 7.79 0.74
CA VAL A 6 -2.76 7.32 1.52
C VAL A 6 -2.37 5.90 1.11
N GLU A 7 -3.33 4.98 1.02
CA GLU A 7 -3.11 3.61 0.53
C GLU A 7 -2.51 3.59 -0.88
N PHE A 8 -3.01 4.45 -1.78
CA PHE A 8 -2.47 4.60 -3.14
C PHE A 8 -1.02 5.11 -3.14
N ILE A 9 -0.73 6.21 -2.44
CA ILE A 9 0.62 6.82 -2.41
C ILE A 9 1.61 5.87 -1.75
N ALA A 10 1.24 5.29 -0.62
CA ALA A 10 2.11 4.41 0.14
C ALA A 10 2.39 3.10 -0.61
N THR A 11 1.39 2.52 -1.29
CA THR A 11 1.61 1.36 -2.16
C THR A 11 2.46 1.72 -3.37
N THR A 12 2.30 2.92 -3.94
CA THR A 12 3.16 3.42 -5.03
C THR A 12 4.62 3.43 -4.61
N PHE A 13 4.90 4.06 -3.45
CA PHE A 13 6.25 4.10 -2.89
C PHE A 13 6.81 2.69 -2.61
N PHE A 14 6.03 1.83 -1.95
CA PHE A 14 6.45 0.49 -1.57
C PHE A 14 6.79 -0.38 -2.79
N ILE A 15 5.92 -0.41 -3.80
CA ILE A 15 6.14 -1.18 -5.03
C ILE A 15 7.32 -0.61 -5.83
N TYR A 16 7.48 0.71 -5.89
CA TYR A 16 8.61 1.33 -6.57
C TYR A 16 9.95 0.89 -5.96
N VAL A 17 10.05 0.81 -4.63
CA VAL A 17 11.26 0.32 -3.94
C VAL A 17 11.52 -1.16 -4.25
N ILE A 18 10.48 -2.00 -4.29
CA ILE A 18 10.60 -3.41 -4.68
C ILE A 18 11.20 -3.51 -6.09
N LEU A 19 10.62 -2.82 -7.06
CA LEU A 19 11.05 -2.86 -8.46
C LEU A 19 12.47 -2.30 -8.66
N SER A 20 12.80 -1.21 -7.96
CA SER A 20 14.07 -0.52 -8.15
C SER A 20 15.26 -1.22 -7.49
N THR A 21 15.03 -1.94 -6.39
CA THR A 21 16.13 -2.48 -5.57
C THR A 21 16.22 -3.99 -5.57
N GLY A 22 15.09 -4.71 -5.55
CA GLY A 22 15.05 -6.15 -5.27
C GLY A 22 15.69 -6.57 -3.94
N ASN A 23 16.10 -5.62 -3.09
CA ASN A 23 16.87 -5.87 -1.89
C ASN A 23 15.93 -6.07 -0.69
N PRO A 24 15.97 -7.22 0.01
CA PRO A 24 15.04 -7.49 1.11
C PRO A 24 15.08 -6.47 2.26
N LEU A 25 16.26 -5.93 2.59
CA LEU A 25 16.39 -4.93 3.65
C LEU A 25 15.78 -3.60 3.23
N ALA A 26 16.01 -3.16 1.99
CA ALA A 26 15.40 -1.94 1.46
C ALA A 26 13.87 -2.05 1.41
N ILE A 27 13.36 -3.19 0.95
CA ILE A 27 11.92 -3.49 0.89
C ILE A 27 11.30 -3.47 2.30
N GLY A 28 11.93 -4.15 3.26
CA GLY A 28 11.46 -4.19 4.65
C GLY A 28 11.48 -2.81 5.31
N ALA A 29 12.54 -2.04 5.11
CA ALA A 29 12.66 -0.68 5.65
C ALA A 29 11.61 0.27 5.04
N ALA A 30 11.40 0.20 3.72
CA ALA A 30 10.39 1.00 3.05
C ALA A 30 8.97 0.66 3.52
N LEU A 31 8.66 -0.63 3.69
CA LEU A 31 7.37 -1.05 4.23
C LEU A 31 7.17 -0.56 5.67
N ALA A 32 8.16 -0.74 6.53
CA ALA A 32 8.09 -0.31 7.93
C ALA A 32 7.86 1.21 8.04
N LEU A 33 8.61 2.01 7.26
CA LEU A 33 8.44 3.46 7.22
C LEU A 33 7.05 3.85 6.70
N ALA A 34 6.59 3.22 5.62
CA ALA A 34 5.28 3.53 5.05
C ALA A 34 4.15 3.20 6.03
N ILE A 35 4.22 2.09 6.77
CA ILE A 35 3.24 1.74 7.80
C ILE A 35 3.28 2.76 8.96
N LEU A 36 4.47 3.13 9.46
CA LEU A 36 4.62 4.11 10.55
C LEU A 36 3.97 5.46 10.23
N ILE A 37 4.02 5.90 8.97
CA ILE A 37 3.45 7.17 8.54
C ILE A 37 1.94 7.07 8.33
N THR A 38 1.44 5.89 7.93
CA THR A 38 0.08 5.74 7.40
C THR A 38 -0.89 5.04 8.34
N SER A 39 -0.41 4.41 9.41
CA SER A 39 -1.20 3.65 10.37
C SER A 39 -2.36 4.47 10.93
N ASP A 40 -2.10 5.70 11.35
CA ASP A 40 -3.07 6.55 12.04
C ASP A 40 -4.09 7.19 11.09
N ILE A 41 -3.87 7.09 9.78
CA ILE A 41 -4.73 7.68 8.75
C ILE A 41 -5.59 6.62 8.08
N SER A 42 -4.98 5.51 7.63
CA SER A 42 -5.63 4.52 6.78
C SER A 42 -5.68 3.11 7.38
N GLY A 43 -4.91 2.86 8.44
CA GLY A 43 -4.59 1.52 8.92
C GLY A 43 -3.30 0.94 8.33
N GLY A 44 -2.75 1.57 7.28
CA GLY A 44 -1.45 1.19 6.71
C GLY A 44 -1.45 -0.22 6.14
N HIS A 45 -2.45 -0.58 5.34
CA HIS A 45 -2.57 -1.93 4.78
C HIS A 45 -1.62 -2.15 3.59
N LEU A 46 -1.59 -1.21 2.65
CA LEU A 46 -0.76 -1.16 1.45
C LEU A 46 -0.84 -2.41 0.56
N ASN A 47 -1.84 -3.27 0.80
CA ASN A 47 -1.93 -4.60 0.25
C ASN A 47 -3.37 -5.12 0.36
N PRO A 48 -3.97 -5.62 -0.73
CA PRO A 48 -5.30 -6.20 -0.70
C PRO A 48 -5.43 -7.37 0.27
N ALA A 49 -4.43 -8.25 0.35
CA ALA A 49 -4.43 -9.38 1.28
C ALA A 49 -4.46 -8.93 2.76
N VAL A 50 -3.72 -7.87 3.08
CA VAL A 50 -3.76 -7.26 4.43
C VAL A 50 -5.14 -6.65 4.69
N SER A 51 -5.71 -5.96 3.71
CA SER A 51 -7.05 -5.38 3.83
C SER A 51 -8.14 -6.45 4.05
N VAL A 52 -8.04 -7.59 3.36
CA VAL A 52 -8.95 -8.75 3.57
C VAL A 52 -8.84 -9.26 5.01
N VAL A 53 -7.62 -9.46 5.50
CA VAL A 53 -7.40 -9.95 6.88
C VAL A 53 -7.91 -8.95 7.91
N MET A 54 -7.67 -7.66 7.68
CA MET A 54 -8.13 -6.59 8.57
C MET A 54 -9.66 -6.46 8.57
N ALA A 55 -10.30 -6.67 7.41
CA ALA A 55 -11.76 -6.73 7.32
C ALA A 55 -12.32 -7.95 8.05
N ALA A 56 -11.72 -9.13 7.85
CA ALA A 56 -12.09 -10.36 8.56
C ALA A 56 -11.89 -10.25 10.08
N ALA A 57 -10.89 -9.49 10.52
CA ALA A 57 -10.63 -9.19 11.93
C ALA A 57 -11.54 -8.08 12.51
N GLY A 58 -12.48 -7.53 11.72
CA GLY A 58 -13.38 -6.45 12.15
C GLY A 58 -12.69 -5.09 12.32
N LYS A 59 -11.48 -4.92 11.78
CA LYS A 59 -10.68 -3.68 11.86
C LYS A 59 -10.83 -2.78 10.63
N LEU A 60 -11.43 -3.31 9.55
CA LEU A 60 -11.81 -2.56 8.37
C LEU A 60 -13.28 -2.87 8.04
N PRO A 61 -14.16 -1.87 7.84
CA PRO A 61 -15.51 -2.14 7.36
C PRO A 61 -15.46 -2.88 6.02
N ILE A 62 -16.24 -3.96 5.86
CA ILE A 62 -16.23 -4.77 4.62
C ILE A 62 -16.55 -3.93 3.38
N SER A 63 -17.38 -2.88 3.50
CA SER A 63 -17.67 -1.94 2.42
C SER A 63 -16.44 -1.18 1.90
N GLU A 64 -15.41 -1.03 2.74
CA GLU A 64 -14.17 -0.31 2.42
C GLU A 64 -13.12 -1.22 1.76
N LEU A 65 -13.29 -2.55 1.84
CA LEU A 65 -12.32 -3.52 1.32
C LEU A 65 -12.04 -3.34 -0.17
N LEU A 66 -13.09 -3.19 -0.97
CA LEU A 66 -12.96 -3.04 -2.42
C LEU A 66 -12.32 -1.68 -2.80
N PRO A 67 -12.77 -0.53 -2.27
CA PRO A 67 -12.09 0.76 -2.45
C PRO A 67 -10.60 0.75 -2.07
N TYR A 68 -10.25 0.16 -0.93
CA TYR A 68 -8.85 0.00 -0.50
C TYR A 68 -8.04 -0.82 -1.50
N SER A 69 -8.58 -1.97 -1.90
CA SER A 69 -7.90 -2.88 -2.84
C SER A 69 -7.67 -2.21 -4.20
N ILE A 70 -8.65 -1.44 -4.70
CA ILE A 70 -8.50 -0.67 -5.94
C ILE A 70 -7.41 0.38 -5.79
N ALA A 71 -7.39 1.15 -4.70
CA ALA A 71 -6.37 2.17 -4.46
C ALA A 71 -4.95 1.57 -4.40
N GLN A 72 -4.79 0.44 -3.72
CA GLN A 72 -3.51 -0.28 -3.61
C GLN A 72 -3.03 -0.79 -4.97
N VAL A 73 -3.92 -1.45 -5.73
CA VAL A 73 -3.59 -1.96 -7.07
C VAL A 73 -3.21 -0.82 -8.01
N LEU A 74 -3.98 0.26 -8.03
CA LEU A 74 -3.66 1.43 -8.86
C LEU A 74 -2.32 2.07 -8.45
N GLY A 75 -2.02 2.14 -7.16
CA GLY A 75 -0.72 2.62 -6.68
C GLY A 75 0.44 1.77 -7.18
N GLY A 76 0.29 0.44 -7.12
CA GLY A 76 1.28 -0.49 -7.67
C GLY A 76 1.47 -0.35 -9.20
N LEU A 77 0.38 -0.13 -9.95
CA LEU A 77 0.46 0.11 -11.40
C LEU A 77 1.16 1.43 -11.73
N VAL A 78 0.90 2.50 -10.97
CA VAL A 78 1.60 3.77 -11.14
C VAL A 78 3.09 3.63 -10.82
N ALA A 79 3.45 2.89 -9.77
CA ALA A 79 4.84 2.61 -9.44
C ALA A 79 5.56 1.88 -10.59
N LEU A 80 4.89 0.90 -11.21
CA LEU A 80 5.41 0.20 -12.38
C LEU A 80 5.65 1.15 -13.56
N GLU A 81 4.71 2.04 -13.84
CA GLU A 81 4.84 2.98 -14.96
C GLU A 81 5.96 4.00 -14.71
N ILE A 82 6.13 4.48 -13.46
CA ILE A 82 7.26 5.32 -13.07
C ILE A 82 8.58 4.56 -13.26
N TYR A 83 8.67 3.32 -12.78
CA TYR A 83 9.86 2.49 -12.89
C TYR A 83 10.30 2.27 -14.35
N LYS A 84 9.35 2.03 -15.27
CA LYS A 84 9.65 1.82 -16.70
C LYS A 84 10.15 3.06 -17.43
N ARG A 85 10.00 4.25 -16.85
CA ARG A 85 10.38 5.55 -17.45
C ARG A 85 11.71 6.09 -16.93
N ASN A 86 12.29 5.45 -15.91
CA ASN A 86 13.64 5.70 -15.42
C ASN A 86 14.65 4.80 -16.16
#